data_AF-M0FYL2-F1
#
_entry.id   AF-M0FYL2-F1
#
_cell.length_a   1.000
_cell.length_b   1.000
_cell.length_c   1.000
_cell.angle_alpha   90.00
_cell.angle_beta   90.00
_cell.angle_gamma   90.00
#
_symmetry.space_group_name_H-M   'P 1'
#
loop_
_entity.id
_entity.type
_entity.pdbx_description
1 polymer ?
#
loop_
_entity_poly.entity_id
_entity_poly.type
_entity_poly.pdbx_seq_one_letter_code
_entity_poly.pdbx_strand_id
1 'polypeptide(L)'
;MVRDDRDDPFDNIFDEIERMMNDMTGGDAGFASETHIDVYDEGSTLRLVADLPGVDKDAIDLKCDGETLTISAAGDRREYDERIRLPARVD
;
A
#
# COMPACT_ATOMS: atom_id res chain seq x y z
N MET A 1 -30.36 19.86 -18.29
CA MET A 1 -28.94 19.93 -18.64
C MET A 1 -28.20 18.94 -17.74
N VAL A 2 -27.92 17.74 -18.24
CA VAL A 2 -26.76 16.90 -17.93
C VAL A 2 -26.61 16.01 -19.16
N ARG A 3 -25.51 16.21 -19.90
CA ARG A 3 -25.00 15.37 -20.99
C ARG A 3 -24.43 14.10 -20.35
N ASP A 4 -24.68 12.91 -20.89
CA ASP A 4 -23.86 12.21 -21.90
C ASP A 4 -22.44 11.86 -21.39
N ASP A 5 -21.91 10.75 -21.91
CA ASP A 5 -20.57 10.19 -21.70
C ASP A 5 -20.35 9.31 -20.45
N ARG A 6 -20.37 7.97 -20.65
CA ARG A 6 -19.18 7.08 -20.58
C ARG A 6 -19.59 5.60 -20.57
N ASP A 7 -19.89 5.07 -21.75
CA ASP A 7 -19.63 3.67 -22.10
C ASP A 7 -18.11 3.55 -22.32
N ASP A 8 -17.34 3.44 -21.23
CA ASP A 8 -15.89 3.21 -21.33
C ASP A 8 -15.64 1.68 -21.40
N PRO A 9 -15.14 1.13 -22.52
CA PRO A 9 -14.88 -0.30 -22.70
C PRO A 9 -13.74 -0.83 -21.81
N PHE A 10 -13.19 0.04 -20.94
CA PHE A 10 -12.13 -0.27 -19.99
C PHE A 10 -12.70 -0.61 -18.60
N ASP A 11 -13.84 -0.05 -18.18
CA ASP A 11 -14.39 -0.32 -16.83
C ASP A 11 -14.77 -1.80 -16.65
N ASN A 12 -15.27 -2.42 -17.72
CA ASN A 12 -15.62 -3.84 -17.71
C ASN A 12 -14.39 -4.79 -17.65
N ILE A 13 -13.20 -4.27 -17.97
CA ILE A 13 -11.91 -4.97 -17.80
C ILE A 13 -11.38 -4.73 -16.38
N PHE A 14 -11.58 -3.55 -15.79
CA PHE A 14 -11.15 -3.23 -14.42
C PHE A 14 -11.92 -4.04 -13.37
N ASP A 15 -13.24 -4.13 -13.47
CA ASP A 15 -14.05 -4.95 -12.56
C ASP A 15 -13.72 -6.47 -12.69
N GLU A 16 -13.39 -6.93 -13.90
CA GLU A 16 -13.00 -8.33 -14.14
C GLU A 16 -11.57 -8.62 -13.64
N ILE A 17 -10.65 -7.64 -13.76
CA ILE A 17 -9.33 -7.69 -13.15
C ILE A 17 -9.43 -7.62 -11.62
N GLU A 18 -10.30 -6.82 -11.02
CA GLU A 18 -10.50 -6.79 -9.56
C GLU A 18 -11.02 -8.13 -9.04
N ARG A 19 -11.91 -8.79 -9.79
CA ARG A 19 -12.45 -10.09 -9.41
C ARG A 19 -11.45 -11.23 -9.62
N MET A 20 -10.65 -11.17 -10.69
CA MET A 20 -9.60 -12.14 -10.98
C MET A 20 -8.37 -11.94 -10.09
N MET A 21 -8.05 -10.69 -9.70
CA MET A 21 -7.11 -10.36 -8.64
C MET A 21 -7.65 -10.88 -7.32
N ASN A 22 -8.90 -10.69 -6.95
CA ASN A 22 -9.40 -11.19 -5.66
C ASN A 22 -9.39 -12.73 -5.54
N ASP A 23 -9.45 -13.48 -6.65
CA ASP A 23 -9.34 -14.94 -6.68
C ASP A 23 -7.87 -15.45 -6.72
N MET A 24 -6.92 -14.63 -7.19
CA MET A 24 -5.48 -14.94 -7.22
C MET A 24 -4.72 -14.36 -6.01
N THR A 25 -5.27 -13.32 -5.38
CA THR A 25 -4.74 -12.55 -4.25
C THR A 25 -5.40 -13.02 -2.95
N GLY A 26 -5.36 -14.33 -2.71
CA GLY A 26 -5.74 -14.96 -1.44
C GLY A 26 -4.72 -14.76 -0.31
N GLY A 27 -3.98 -13.65 -0.32
CA GLY A 27 -2.95 -13.31 0.64
C GLY A 27 -2.11 -12.16 0.12
N ASP A 28 -1.96 -11.12 0.93
CA ASP A 28 -1.11 -9.95 0.71
C ASP A 28 -1.42 -9.10 -0.53
N ALA A 29 -2.19 -8.03 -0.29
CA ALA A 29 -2.21 -6.86 -1.14
C ALA A 29 -0.83 -6.15 -1.04
N GLY A 30 0.13 -6.60 -1.84
CA GLY A 30 1.40 -5.94 -2.05
C GLY A 30 1.59 -5.66 -3.52
N PHE A 31 1.29 -4.44 -3.96
CA PHE A 31 1.99 -3.88 -5.13
C PHE A 31 3.46 -3.78 -4.71
N ALA A 32 4.20 -4.85 -4.98
CA ALA A 32 5.61 -5.01 -4.67
C ALA A 32 6.43 -4.05 -5.53
N SER A 33 6.48 -2.79 -5.09
CA SER A 33 7.70 -2.02 -5.17
C SER A 33 8.82 -2.84 -4.51
N GLU A 34 10.06 -2.74 -4.98
CA GLU A 34 11.25 -3.50 -4.53
C GLU A 34 11.56 -3.46 -3.01
N THR A 35 10.73 -2.80 -2.21
CA THR A 35 10.87 -2.58 -0.78
C THR A 35 10.33 -3.79 -0.02
N HIS A 36 11.21 -4.54 0.65
CA HIS A 36 10.79 -5.59 1.55
C HIS A 36 10.15 -4.96 2.80
N ILE A 37 8.84 -5.19 2.97
CA ILE A 37 8.10 -4.74 4.14
C ILE A 37 7.40 -5.96 4.77
N ASP A 38 7.76 -6.25 6.01
CA ASP A 38 7.17 -7.33 6.81
C ASP A 38 6.31 -6.74 7.93
N VAL A 39 5.14 -7.34 8.16
CA VAL A 39 4.20 -6.95 9.22
C VAL A 39 4.04 -8.11 10.19
N TYR A 40 4.27 -7.84 11.47
CA TYR A 40 4.09 -8.80 12.56
C TYR A 40 3.02 -8.32 13.52
N ASP A 41 2.02 -9.17 13.76
CA ASP A 41 1.01 -8.96 14.79
C ASP A 41 1.41 -9.69 16.08
N GLU A 42 1.69 -8.92 17.14
CA GLU A 42 1.99 -9.44 18.48
C GLU A 42 0.79 -9.34 19.43
N GLY A 43 -0.42 -9.18 18.89
CA GLY A 43 -1.70 -9.13 19.57
C GLY A 43 -1.98 -7.80 20.28
N SER A 44 -0.98 -7.24 20.98
CA SER A 44 -1.09 -5.95 21.66
C SER A 44 -0.39 -4.81 20.91
N THR A 45 0.51 -5.14 19.99
CA THR A 45 1.29 -4.18 19.21
C THR A 45 1.51 -4.73 17.80
N LEU A 46 1.47 -3.86 16.80
CA LEU A 46 1.92 -4.20 15.44
C LEU A 46 3.37 -3.75 15.27
N ARG A 47 4.21 -4.63 14.72
CA ARG A 47 5.59 -4.33 14.35
C ARG A 47 5.73 -4.40 12.84
N LEU A 48 6.14 -3.30 12.23
CA LEU A 48 6.55 -3.26 10.83
C LEU A 48 8.06 -3.17 10.72
N VAL A 49 8.63 -3.90 9.76
CA VAL A 49 10.03 -3.84 9.38
C VAL A 49 10.09 -3.55 7.89
N ALA A 50 10.76 -2.46 7.51
CA ALA A 50 10.89 -2.02 6.12
C ALA A 50 12.36 -1.78 5.79
N ASP A 51 12.84 -2.37 4.69
CA ASP A 51 14.20 -2.17 4.22
C ASP A 51 14.28 -0.98 3.25
N LEU A 52 14.84 0.13 3.73
CA LEU A 52 14.98 1.39 2.99
C LEU A 52 16.45 1.77 2.78
N PRO A 53 17.17 1.11 1.84
CA PRO A 53 18.59 1.37 1.62
C PRO A 53 18.83 2.78 1.04
N GLY A 54 19.74 3.53 1.67
CA GLY A 54 20.14 4.86 1.21
C GLY A 54 19.16 5.98 1.57
N VAL A 55 18.30 5.74 2.56
CA VAL A 55 17.43 6.74 3.17
C VAL A 55 17.94 7.07 4.57
N ASP A 56 18.10 8.35 4.88
CA ASP A 56 18.41 8.80 6.23
C ASP A 56 17.18 8.78 7.12
N LYS A 57 17.36 8.52 8.41
CA LYS A 57 16.25 8.42 9.37
C LYS A 57 15.37 9.68 9.41
N ASP A 58 15.99 10.84 9.26
CA ASP A 58 15.29 12.14 9.29
C ASP A 58 14.49 12.41 8.00
N ALA A 59 14.71 11.62 6.95
CA ALA A 59 14.01 11.71 5.67
C ALA A 59 12.85 10.71 5.54
N ILE A 60 12.50 10.02 6.63
CA ILE A 60 11.38 9.06 6.70
C ILE A 60 10.18 9.76 7.34
N ASP A 61 9.08 9.86 6.61
CA ASP A 61 7.77 10.34 7.07
C ASP A 61 6.83 9.14 7.21
N LEU A 62 6.23 9.01 8.40
CA LEU A 62 5.29 7.94 8.72
C LEU A 62 3.93 8.57 9.02
N LYS A 63 2.92 8.20 8.24
CA LYS A 63 1.54 8.63 8.45
C LYS A 63 0.65 7.42 8.69
N CYS A 64 -0.06 7.41 9.82
CA CYS A 64 -1.03 6.38 10.12
C CYS A 64 -2.41 7.00 10.27
N ASP A 65 -3.42 6.40 9.64
CA ASP A 65 -4.83 6.78 9.77
C ASP A 65 -5.64 5.78 10.63
N GLY A 66 -4.94 4.86 11.29
CA GLY A 66 -5.48 3.81 12.16
C GLY A 66 -5.77 2.49 11.43
N GLU A 67 -5.91 2.50 10.10
CA GLU A 67 -6.18 1.29 9.30
C GLU A 67 -5.12 1.08 8.21
N THR A 68 -4.41 2.14 7.83
CA THR A 68 -3.37 2.20 6.82
C THR A 68 -2.16 2.96 7.37
N LEU A 69 -0.98 2.39 7.18
CA LEU A 69 0.29 3.08 7.39
C LEU A 69 0.87 3.46 6.03
N THR A 70 1.14 4.75 5.86
CA THR A 70 1.87 5.29 4.70
C THR A 70 3.29 5.60 5.13
N ILE A 71 4.26 5.02 4.43
CA ILE A 71 5.69 5.23 4.64
C ILE A 71 6.20 5.98 3.42
N SER A 72 6.56 7.24 3.61
CA SER A 72 7.15 8.07 2.56
C SER A 72 8.59 8.37 2.95
N ALA A 73 9.54 7.99 2.11
CA ALA A 73 10.97 8.07 2.41
C ALA A 73 11.72 8.55 1.17
N ALA A 74 12.42 9.68 1.30
CA ALA A 74 13.18 10.27 0.19
C ALA A 74 14.69 10.17 0.46
N GLY A 75 15.38 9.31 -0.30
CA GLY A 75 16.84 9.22 -0.28
C GLY A 75 17.48 9.95 -1.47
N ASP A 76 18.81 10.03 -1.49
CA ASP A 76 19.56 10.71 -2.55
C ASP A 76 19.36 10.12 -3.96
N ARG A 77 19.04 8.82 -4.03
CA ARG A 77 18.96 8.06 -5.28
C ARG A 77 17.62 7.39 -5.53
N ARG A 78 16.80 7.24 -4.50
CA ARG A 78 15.52 6.51 -4.55
C ARG A 78 14.52 7.17 -3.61
N GLU A 79 13.28 7.22 -4.05
CA GLU A 79 12.14 7.61 -3.24
C GLU A 79 11.24 6.38 -3.08
N TYR A 80 10.72 6.23 -1.86
CA TYR A 80 9.86 5.14 -1.44
C TYR A 80 8.54 5.76 -1.00
N ASP A 81 7.44 5.32 -1.60
CA ASP A 81 6.09 5.68 -1.14
C ASP A 81 5.27 4.39 -1.07
N GLU A 82 5.13 3.87 0.14
CA GLU A 82 4.51 2.58 0.41
C GLU A 82 3.25 2.78 1.27
N ARG A 83 2.15 2.16 0.86
CA ARG A 83 0.90 2.15 1.64
C ARG A 83 0.56 0.74 2.06
N ILE A 84 0.71 0.49 3.36
CA ILE A 84 0.45 -0.80 3.97
C ILE A 84 -0.91 -0.76 4.67
N ARG A 85 -1.82 -1.66 4.31
CA ARG A 85 -3.03 -1.89 5.10
C ARG A 85 -2.67 -2.70 6.34
N LEU A 86 -3.06 -2.20 7.50
CA LEU A 86 -2.78 -2.86 8.76
C LEU A 86 -3.80 -3.99 8.98
N PRO A 87 -3.36 -5.16 9.50
CA PRO A 87 -4.27 -6.28 9.79
C PRO A 87 -5.23 -5.98 10.96
N ALA A 88 -4.90 -5.00 11.80
CA ALA A 88 -5.70 -4.56 12.92
C ALA A 88 -5.67 -3.04 13.04
N ARG A 89 -6.72 -2.47 13.64
CA ARG A 89 -6.80 -1.03 13.89
C ARG A 89 -5.81 -0.64 14.98
N VAL A 90 -5.01 0.39 14.73
CA VAL A 90 -4.08 0.98 15.69
C VAL A 90 -4.54 2.38 16.09
N ASP A 91 -4.15 2.83 17.29
CA ASP A 91 -4.45 4.15 17.86
C ASP A 91 -3.19 5.02 17.90
#